data_AF-A0A1Y4EJI6-F1
#
_entry.id   AF-A0A1Y4EJI6-F1
#
_cell.length_a   1.000
_cell.length_b   1.000
_cell.length_c   1.000
_cell.angle_alpha   90.00
_cell.angle_beta   90.00
_cell.angle_gamma   90.00
#
_symmetry.space_group_name_H-M   'P 1'
#
loop_
_entity.id
_entity.type
_entity.pdbx_description
1 polymer ?
#
loop_
_entity_poly.entity_id
_entity_poly.type
_entity_poly.pdbx_seq_one_letter_code
_entity_poly.pdbx_strand_id
1 'polypeptide(L)'
;MKNLKQYFVAAVVVCALLLAMPSTAFATDGQRMPDSYFDDAVFVGDSISLKLRNYVYKQRAGDPGFLGSAQFLTVGGLGSGNVQLPITADSLHPVYNGEKMMLEDSVAASGAKKVYIMFGMNDIVPYGIDGAIENLDVLIGKILEKSPDVQIAVQSVTPILQNRQQKNLNNPNILLYNEQLEALCDARGYDFLDIGALMRDENGALIYEYCADAPGLGMHLSDAACVPWIEYLRTHPLGSGADLLTPASEEDAGQAVDPLLSRPDDFAEEQVDEPAGESFESGLKQPPQKRDPNRRLNAR
;
A
#
# COMPACT_ATOMS: atom_id res chain seq x y z
N MET A 1 -2.69 -65.37 -11.44
CA MET A 1 -3.91 -64.59 -11.16
C MET A 1 -3.97 -64.26 -9.67
N LYS A 2 -3.31 -63.15 -9.28
CA LYS A 2 -3.44 -62.54 -7.95
C LYS A 2 -3.54 -61.03 -8.17
N ASN A 3 -4.59 -60.45 -7.59
CA ASN A 3 -4.73 -59.05 -7.18
C ASN A 3 -4.76 -57.95 -8.25
N LEU A 4 -5.86 -57.88 -9.02
CA LEU A 4 -6.25 -56.68 -9.76
C LEU A 4 -7.16 -55.72 -8.93
N LYS A 5 -7.60 -56.13 -7.73
CA LYS A 5 -8.52 -55.35 -6.87
C LYS A 5 -7.84 -54.34 -5.94
N GLN A 6 -6.51 -54.27 -5.90
CA GLN A 6 -5.78 -53.38 -4.98
C GLN A 6 -5.36 -52.04 -5.62
N TYR A 7 -5.45 -51.91 -6.94
CA TYR A 7 -5.09 -50.67 -7.67
C TYR A 7 -6.27 -49.71 -7.89
N PHE A 8 -7.52 -50.14 -7.66
CA PHE A 8 -8.69 -49.27 -7.81
C PHE A 8 -8.96 -48.39 -6.59
N VAL A 9 -8.39 -48.71 -5.42
CA VAL A 9 -8.56 -47.89 -4.20
C VAL A 9 -7.50 -46.79 -4.11
N ALA A 10 -6.35 -46.95 -4.77
CA ALA A 10 -5.30 -45.92 -4.80
C ALA A 10 -5.57 -44.79 -5.84
N ALA A 11 -6.32 -45.07 -6.91
CA ALA A 11 -6.60 -44.08 -7.95
C ALA A 11 -7.75 -43.11 -7.59
N VAL A 12 -8.64 -43.49 -6.67
CA VAL A 12 -9.77 -42.64 -6.24
C VAL A 12 -9.38 -41.73 -5.06
N VAL A 13 -8.32 -42.07 -4.32
CA VAL A 13 -7.85 -41.27 -3.18
C VAL A 13 -6.85 -40.16 -3.58
N VAL A 14 -6.20 -40.28 -4.74
CA VAL A 14 -5.27 -39.23 -5.24
C VAL A 14 -6.02 -38.07 -5.92
N CYS A 15 -7.31 -38.22 -6.26
CA CYS A 15 -8.12 -37.12 -6.81
C CYS A 15 -8.86 -36.29 -5.75
N ALA A 16 -8.77 -36.65 -4.46
CA ALA A 16 -9.45 -35.96 -3.36
C ALA A 16 -8.50 -35.20 -2.40
N LEU A 17 -7.21 -35.13 -2.74
CA LEU A 17 -6.16 -34.42 -2.00
C LEU A 17 -5.64 -33.18 -2.77
N LEU A 18 -6.56 -32.52 -3.48
CA LEU A 18 -6.41 -31.14 -3.99
C LEU A 18 -7.16 -30.16 -3.07
N LEU A 19 -7.07 -30.40 -1.76
CA LEU A 19 -7.63 -29.51 -0.74
C LEU A 19 -6.60 -28.45 -0.35
N ALA A 20 -7.08 -27.21 -0.39
CA ALA A 20 -6.51 -25.99 0.18
C ALA A 20 -5.35 -25.34 -0.60
N MET A 21 -5.61 -24.98 -1.85
CA MET A 21 -5.19 -23.63 -2.29
C MET A 21 -5.94 -22.64 -1.39
N PRO A 22 -5.32 -21.56 -0.87
CA PRO A 22 -6.10 -20.47 -0.31
C PRO A 22 -6.98 -19.97 -1.46
N SER A 23 -8.25 -20.33 -1.40
CA SER A 23 -9.26 -19.65 -2.18
C SER A 23 -9.15 -18.21 -1.68
N THR A 24 -8.59 -17.32 -2.51
CA THR A 24 -8.93 -15.91 -2.42
C THR A 24 -10.41 -15.86 -2.73
N ALA A 25 -11.21 -16.19 -1.72
CA ALA A 25 -12.62 -15.91 -1.71
C ALA A 25 -12.67 -14.40 -1.93
N PHE A 26 -13.04 -13.98 -3.14
CA PHE A 26 -13.67 -12.69 -3.32
C PHE A 26 -14.69 -12.58 -2.20
N ALA A 27 -14.52 -11.60 -1.32
CA ALA A 27 -15.45 -11.38 -0.23
C ALA A 27 -16.86 -11.30 -0.86
N THR A 28 -17.66 -12.35 -0.68
CA THR A 28 -19.04 -12.35 -1.12
C THR A 28 -19.82 -11.52 -0.13
N ASP A 29 -20.16 -10.31 -0.60
CA ASP A 29 -21.43 -9.58 -0.45
C ASP A 29 -21.26 -8.07 -0.18
N GLY A 30 -20.13 -7.49 -0.58
CA GLY A 30 -20.08 -6.07 -0.94
C GLY A 30 -20.82 -5.88 -2.26
N GLN A 31 -21.91 -5.12 -2.27
CA GLN A 31 -22.63 -4.78 -3.49
C GLN A 31 -21.63 -4.21 -4.49
N ARG A 32 -21.34 -4.97 -5.56
CA ARG A 32 -20.48 -4.51 -6.65
C ARG A 32 -20.94 -3.14 -7.11
N MET A 33 -20.10 -2.14 -6.93
CA MET A 33 -20.45 -0.76 -7.19
C MET A 33 -20.62 -0.53 -8.69
N PRO A 34 -21.65 0.25 -9.10
CA PRO A 34 -21.74 0.71 -10.47
C PRO A 34 -20.55 1.61 -10.79
N ASP A 35 -20.18 1.72 -12.06
CA ASP A 35 -19.03 2.53 -12.47
C ASP A 35 -19.15 4.02 -12.10
N SER A 36 -20.39 4.53 -11.99
CA SER A 36 -20.67 5.88 -11.50
C SER A 36 -20.22 6.14 -10.05
N TYR A 37 -19.92 5.08 -9.29
CA TYR A 37 -19.30 5.22 -7.96
C TYR A 37 -17.94 5.94 -8.04
N PHE A 38 -17.26 5.86 -9.18
CA PHE A 38 -15.95 6.47 -9.39
C PHE A 38 -16.01 7.83 -10.11
N ASP A 39 -17.20 8.41 -10.29
CA ASP A 39 -17.35 9.69 -11.02
C ASP A 39 -16.62 10.86 -10.34
N ASP A 40 -16.51 10.81 -9.03
CA ASP A 40 -15.85 11.74 -8.12
C ASP A 40 -14.49 11.21 -7.62
N ALA A 41 -13.89 10.24 -8.31
CA ALA A 41 -12.60 9.65 -7.95
C ALA A 41 -11.43 10.22 -8.76
N VAL A 42 -10.28 10.35 -8.10
CA VAL A 42 -8.98 10.58 -8.75
C VAL A 42 -7.97 9.53 -8.30
N PHE A 43 -7.29 8.94 -9.27
CA PHE A 43 -6.20 7.98 -9.06
C PHE A 43 -4.86 8.68 -9.19
N VAL A 44 -4.02 8.53 -8.18
CA VAL A 44 -2.70 9.14 -8.04
C VAL A 44 -1.66 8.02 -7.99
N GLY A 45 -0.58 8.16 -8.73
CA GLY A 45 0.50 7.19 -8.64
C GLY A 45 1.53 7.27 -9.75
N ASP A 46 2.30 6.21 -9.85
CA ASP A 46 3.48 6.14 -10.71
C ASP A 46 3.25 5.37 -12.03
N SER A 47 4.29 4.70 -12.55
CA SER A 47 4.19 3.88 -13.76
C SER A 47 3.29 2.65 -13.62
N ILE A 48 3.05 2.16 -12.40
CA ILE A 48 2.12 1.06 -12.14
C ILE A 48 0.68 1.56 -12.31
N SER A 49 0.32 2.67 -11.66
CA SER A 49 -1.00 3.31 -11.83
C SER A 49 -1.19 3.88 -13.23
N LEU A 50 -0.11 4.28 -13.91
CA LEU A 50 -0.14 4.70 -15.32
C LEU A 50 -0.69 3.58 -16.23
N LYS A 51 -0.38 2.32 -15.91
CA LYS A 51 -0.93 1.18 -16.64
C LYS A 51 -2.44 1.09 -16.47
N LEU A 52 -2.95 1.23 -15.24
CA LEU A 52 -4.38 1.24 -14.96
C LEU A 52 -5.10 2.34 -15.74
N ARG A 53 -4.56 3.58 -15.73
CA ARG A 53 -5.08 4.70 -16.53
C ARG A 53 -5.20 4.32 -18.01
N ASN A 54 -4.11 3.82 -18.60
CA ASN A 54 -4.08 3.49 -20.03
C ASN A 54 -5.10 2.39 -20.36
N TYR A 55 -5.24 1.39 -19.49
CA TYR A 55 -6.25 0.36 -19.63
C TYR A 55 -7.67 0.93 -19.58
N VAL A 56 -7.98 1.75 -18.58
CA VAL A 56 -9.29 2.40 -18.44
C VAL A 56 -9.63 3.25 -19.66
N TYR A 57 -8.70 4.08 -20.14
CA TYR A 57 -8.92 4.89 -21.34
C TYR A 57 -9.13 4.05 -22.60
N LYS A 58 -8.42 2.93 -22.72
CA LYS A 58 -8.66 1.96 -23.80
C LYS A 58 -10.06 1.36 -23.72
N GLN A 59 -10.55 0.99 -22.54
CA GLN A 59 -11.91 0.46 -22.37
C GLN A 59 -12.98 1.52 -22.64
N ARG A 60 -12.74 2.77 -22.23
CA ARG A 60 -13.64 3.90 -22.49
C ARG A 60 -13.90 4.19 -23.97
N ALA A 61 -13.04 3.71 -24.88
CA ALA A 61 -13.29 3.79 -26.31
C ALA A 61 -14.46 2.92 -26.78
N GLY A 62 -14.74 1.81 -26.08
CA GLY A 62 -15.87 0.91 -26.36
C GLY A 62 -17.04 1.05 -25.37
N ASP A 63 -16.74 1.43 -24.12
CA ASP A 63 -17.71 1.63 -23.05
C ASP A 63 -17.40 2.97 -22.35
N PRO A 64 -18.00 4.09 -22.79
CA PRO A 64 -17.69 5.42 -22.24
C PRO A 64 -17.90 5.56 -20.73
N GLY A 65 -18.73 4.69 -20.14
CA GLY A 65 -18.98 4.67 -18.69
C GLY A 65 -17.98 3.83 -17.90
N PHE A 66 -17.00 3.19 -18.56
CA PHE A 66 -16.08 2.26 -17.90
C PHE A 66 -15.26 2.97 -16.81
N LEU A 67 -15.45 2.53 -15.56
CA LEU A 67 -14.94 3.16 -14.33
C LEU A 67 -15.32 4.65 -14.20
N GLY A 68 -16.54 4.99 -14.63
CA GLY A 68 -17.15 6.30 -14.46
C GLY A 68 -16.34 7.43 -15.11
N SER A 69 -16.41 8.62 -14.53
CA SER A 69 -15.55 9.76 -14.86
C SER A 69 -14.24 9.83 -14.06
N ALA A 70 -13.79 8.70 -13.49
CA ALA A 70 -12.54 8.65 -12.72
C ALA A 70 -11.38 9.33 -13.47
N GLN A 71 -10.68 10.20 -12.75
CA GLN A 71 -9.55 10.99 -13.23
C GLN A 71 -8.23 10.32 -12.83
N PHE A 72 -7.14 10.63 -13.55
CA PHE A 72 -5.84 10.02 -13.31
C PHE A 72 -4.71 11.06 -13.32
N LEU A 73 -4.08 11.24 -12.16
CA LEU A 73 -2.88 12.05 -11.94
C LEU A 73 -1.69 11.11 -11.78
N THR A 74 -1.33 10.43 -12.86
CA THR A 74 -0.28 9.40 -12.88
C THR A 74 0.88 9.78 -13.77
N VAL A 75 2.11 9.60 -13.27
CA VAL A 75 3.36 9.96 -13.96
C VAL A 75 4.40 8.87 -13.77
N GLY A 76 5.00 8.38 -14.86
CA GLY A 76 6.04 7.35 -14.77
C GLY A 76 7.26 7.83 -13.97
N GLY A 77 7.74 7.01 -13.03
CA GLY A 77 8.88 7.32 -12.17
C GLY A 77 8.57 8.25 -10.99
N LEU A 78 7.32 8.69 -10.85
CA LEU A 78 6.88 9.48 -9.71
C LEU A 78 6.93 8.64 -8.42
N GLY A 79 7.23 9.28 -7.31
CA GLY A 79 7.16 8.69 -5.98
C GLY A 79 6.64 9.71 -4.97
N SER A 80 6.22 9.23 -3.81
CA SER A 80 5.74 10.07 -2.72
C SER A 80 6.75 11.12 -2.26
N GLY A 81 8.05 10.82 -2.29
CA GLY A 81 9.11 11.77 -1.93
C GLY A 81 9.42 12.79 -3.03
N ASN A 82 9.52 12.35 -4.29
CA ASN A 82 9.97 13.22 -5.38
C ASN A 82 8.89 14.18 -5.90
N VAL A 83 7.60 13.82 -5.79
CA VAL A 83 6.47 14.66 -6.21
C VAL A 83 6.35 15.95 -5.38
N GLN A 84 6.98 15.97 -4.21
CA GLN A 84 6.98 17.09 -3.29
C GLN A 84 8.09 18.11 -3.57
N LEU A 85 9.00 17.81 -4.48
CA LEU A 85 10.10 18.72 -4.85
C LEU A 85 9.56 19.92 -5.65
N PRO A 86 10.30 21.05 -5.70
CA PRO A 86 9.87 22.20 -6.48
C PRO A 86 9.66 21.89 -7.96
N ILE A 87 8.63 22.49 -8.54
CA ILE A 87 8.35 22.37 -9.97
C ILE A 87 9.49 22.99 -10.78
N THR A 88 10.04 22.20 -11.69
CA THR A 88 11.03 22.60 -12.69
C THR A 88 10.64 22.03 -14.05
N ALA A 89 11.38 22.40 -15.11
CA ALA A 89 11.18 21.83 -16.44
C ALA A 89 11.30 20.29 -16.42
N ASP A 90 12.24 19.76 -15.65
CA ASP A 90 12.59 18.34 -15.63
C ASP A 90 11.98 17.55 -14.46
N SER A 91 11.33 18.22 -13.48
CA SER A 91 10.70 17.51 -12.37
C SER A 91 9.45 16.74 -12.80
N LEU A 92 9.21 15.63 -12.11
CA LEU A 92 8.05 14.78 -12.31
C LEU A 92 6.89 15.30 -11.47
N HIS A 93 5.83 15.74 -12.13
CA HIS A 93 4.57 16.16 -11.51
C HIS A 93 3.42 15.89 -12.47
N PRO A 94 2.19 15.70 -11.95
CA PRO A 94 1.03 15.63 -12.81
C PRO A 94 0.86 16.90 -13.64
N VAL A 95 0.24 16.72 -14.81
CA VAL A 95 -0.25 17.83 -15.63
C VAL A 95 -1.77 17.83 -15.53
N TYR A 96 -2.33 18.94 -15.07
CA TYR A 96 -3.77 19.15 -14.96
C TYR A 96 -4.15 20.41 -15.75
N ASN A 97 -5.18 20.31 -16.60
CA ASN A 97 -5.59 21.39 -17.52
C ASN A 97 -4.45 22.02 -18.35
N GLY A 98 -3.44 21.22 -18.71
CA GLY A 98 -2.31 21.66 -19.53
C GLY A 98 -1.16 22.31 -18.74
N GLU A 99 -1.27 22.44 -17.42
CA GLU A 99 -0.25 23.00 -16.56
C GLU A 99 0.37 21.92 -15.66
N LYS A 100 1.70 21.97 -15.49
CA LYS A 100 2.42 21.14 -14.52
C LYS A 100 2.20 21.73 -13.13
N MET A 101 1.62 20.95 -12.22
CA MET A 101 1.17 21.44 -10.91
C MET A 101 1.66 20.53 -9.79
N MET A 102 1.73 21.07 -8.56
CA MET A 102 1.92 20.24 -7.37
C MET A 102 0.76 19.23 -7.28
N LEU A 103 1.03 18.06 -6.71
CA LEU A 103 0.05 16.99 -6.70
C LEU A 103 -1.18 17.33 -5.85
N GLU A 104 -0.97 17.92 -4.68
CA GLU A 104 -2.03 18.42 -3.79
C GLU A 104 -2.91 19.48 -4.47
N ASP A 105 -2.31 20.38 -5.26
CA ASP A 105 -3.05 21.39 -6.01
C ASP A 105 -3.81 20.76 -7.18
N SER A 106 -3.25 19.74 -7.83
CA SER A 106 -3.90 19.00 -8.91
C SER A 106 -5.10 18.20 -8.40
N VAL A 107 -4.98 17.57 -7.22
CA VAL A 107 -6.09 16.88 -6.55
C VAL A 107 -7.19 17.88 -6.19
N ALA A 108 -6.86 19.01 -5.58
CA ALA A 108 -7.84 20.04 -5.27
C ALA A 108 -8.55 20.57 -6.53
N ALA A 109 -7.79 20.83 -7.60
CA ALA A 109 -8.33 21.31 -8.87
C ALA A 109 -9.19 20.26 -9.62
N SER A 110 -8.98 18.97 -9.34
CA SER A 110 -9.80 17.88 -9.89
C SER A 110 -11.23 17.85 -9.34
N GLY A 111 -11.45 18.45 -8.16
CA GLY A 111 -12.74 18.44 -7.46
C GLY A 111 -13.14 17.06 -6.92
N ALA A 112 -12.23 16.09 -6.93
CA ALA A 112 -12.49 14.73 -6.47
C ALA A 112 -12.90 14.68 -4.99
N LYS A 113 -13.73 13.70 -4.66
CA LYS A 113 -14.15 13.35 -3.29
C LYS A 113 -13.49 12.06 -2.80
N LYS A 114 -12.91 11.27 -3.71
CA LYS A 114 -12.14 10.07 -3.38
C LYS A 114 -10.78 10.12 -4.06
N VAL A 115 -9.71 9.91 -3.30
CA VAL A 115 -8.34 9.86 -3.82
C VAL A 115 -7.77 8.47 -3.57
N TYR A 116 -7.46 7.76 -4.66
CA TYR A 116 -6.84 6.44 -4.64
C TYR A 116 -5.36 6.59 -4.93
N ILE A 117 -4.49 6.25 -3.98
CA ILE A 117 -3.05 6.50 -4.05
C ILE A 117 -2.29 5.18 -4.13
N MET A 118 -1.37 5.06 -5.09
CA MET A 118 -0.37 3.98 -5.10
C MET A 118 1.00 4.59 -5.38
N PHE A 119 1.86 4.58 -4.36
CA PHE A 119 3.29 4.90 -4.41
C PHE A 119 4.06 3.85 -3.63
N GLY A 120 5.39 3.81 -3.79
CA GLY A 120 6.24 2.82 -3.13
C GLY A 120 7.25 2.17 -4.07
N MET A 121 6.84 1.84 -5.30
CA MET A 121 7.71 1.19 -6.27
C MET A 121 8.95 2.04 -6.62
N ASN A 122 8.77 3.36 -6.69
CA ASN A 122 9.83 4.33 -6.90
C ASN A 122 10.36 4.99 -5.61
N ASP A 123 9.88 4.54 -4.43
CA ASP A 123 10.19 5.15 -3.13
C ASP A 123 11.08 4.27 -2.26
N ILE A 124 10.84 2.95 -2.24
CA ILE A 124 11.54 2.00 -1.36
C ILE A 124 13.06 2.06 -1.56
N VAL A 125 13.53 2.17 -2.79
CA VAL A 125 14.96 2.21 -3.10
C VAL A 125 15.62 3.53 -2.67
N PRO A 126 15.12 4.72 -3.08
CA PRO A 126 15.77 5.98 -2.73
C PRO A 126 15.63 6.37 -1.26
N TYR A 127 14.54 6.00 -0.59
CA TYR A 127 14.22 6.49 0.76
C TYR A 127 14.27 5.41 1.85
N GLY A 128 14.38 4.13 1.47
CA GLY A 128 14.11 3.03 2.39
C GLY A 128 12.60 2.92 2.68
N ILE A 129 12.21 1.90 3.45
CA ILE A 129 10.80 1.63 3.77
C ILE A 129 10.25 2.75 4.66
N ASP A 130 10.89 3.02 5.80
CA ASP A 130 10.42 4.02 6.76
C ASP A 130 10.35 5.42 6.13
N GLY A 131 11.36 5.81 5.36
CA GLY A 131 11.38 7.09 4.65
C GLY A 131 10.31 7.18 3.55
N ALA A 132 9.99 6.07 2.89
CA ALA A 132 8.90 6.01 1.91
C ALA A 132 7.53 6.16 2.59
N ILE A 133 7.34 5.58 3.77
CA ILE A 133 6.11 5.74 4.57
C ILE A 133 5.96 7.18 5.07
N GLU A 134 7.02 7.77 5.62
CA GLU A 134 7.03 9.16 6.08
C GLU A 134 6.72 10.13 4.93
N ASN A 135 7.36 9.95 3.77
CA ASN A 135 7.09 10.78 2.60
C ASN A 135 5.63 10.68 2.14
N LEU A 136 5.04 9.49 2.15
CA LEU A 136 3.64 9.29 1.79
C LEU A 136 2.69 9.95 2.79
N ASP A 137 2.92 9.81 4.09
CA ASP A 137 2.08 10.43 5.12
C ASP A 137 2.11 11.97 5.01
N VAL A 138 3.30 12.56 4.81
CA VAL A 138 3.43 14.01 4.56
C VAL A 138 2.69 14.44 3.29
N LEU A 139 2.79 13.65 2.21
CA LEU A 139 2.09 13.95 0.96
C LEU A 139 0.56 13.92 1.15
N ILE A 140 0.04 12.90 1.84
CA ILE A 140 -1.39 12.80 2.15
C ILE A 140 -1.83 14.00 3.01
N GLY A 141 -1.02 14.40 3.99
CA GLY A 141 -1.27 15.61 4.79
C GLY A 141 -1.46 16.86 3.93
N LYS A 142 -0.57 17.10 2.95
CA LYS A 142 -0.68 18.23 2.01
C LYS A 142 -1.94 18.15 1.14
N ILE A 143 -2.34 16.95 0.73
CA ILE A 143 -3.60 16.75 -0.01
C ILE A 143 -4.78 17.16 0.87
N LEU A 144 -4.82 16.71 2.12
CA LEU A 144 -5.90 17.01 3.08
C LEU A 144 -5.94 18.49 3.48
N GLU A 145 -4.80 19.17 3.56
CA GLU A 145 -4.76 20.64 3.78
C GLU A 145 -5.52 21.41 2.68
N LYS A 146 -5.49 20.92 1.44
CA LYS A 146 -6.15 21.55 0.29
C LYS A 146 -7.55 20.99 0.02
N SER A 147 -7.79 19.73 0.39
CA SER A 147 -9.02 18.98 0.14
C SER A 147 -9.46 18.25 1.43
N PRO A 148 -9.92 18.97 2.47
CA PRO A 148 -10.11 18.40 3.81
C PRO A 148 -11.20 17.32 3.89
N ASP A 149 -12.17 17.34 2.98
CA ASP A 149 -13.30 16.39 2.97
C ASP A 149 -13.08 15.20 2.04
N VAL A 150 -11.87 15.04 1.49
CA VAL A 150 -11.59 13.95 0.53
C VAL A 150 -11.35 12.63 1.29
N GLN A 151 -11.96 11.55 0.81
CA GLN A 151 -11.65 10.20 1.30
C GLN A 151 -10.31 9.76 0.71
N ILE A 152 -9.45 9.20 1.56
CA ILE A 152 -8.14 8.68 1.17
C ILE A 152 -8.19 7.16 1.17
N ALA A 153 -7.81 6.58 0.04
CA ALA A 153 -7.59 5.14 -0.10
C ALA A 153 -6.16 4.89 -0.58
N VAL A 154 -5.40 4.11 0.17
CA VAL A 154 -4.03 3.72 -0.18
C VAL A 154 -4.03 2.29 -0.70
N GLN A 155 -3.45 2.10 -1.87
CA GLN A 155 -3.35 0.80 -2.53
C GLN A 155 -1.96 0.21 -2.30
N SER A 156 -1.91 -1.08 -1.94
CA SER A 156 -0.65 -1.80 -1.75
C SER A 156 0.16 -1.89 -3.05
N VAL A 157 1.48 -1.78 -2.93
CA VAL A 157 2.40 -1.90 -4.07
C VAL A 157 2.39 -3.33 -4.60
N THR A 158 2.38 -3.48 -5.92
CA THR A 158 2.38 -4.80 -6.55
C THR A 158 3.76 -5.47 -6.46
N PRO A 159 3.81 -6.81 -6.36
CA PRO A 159 5.07 -7.55 -6.43
C PRO A 159 5.76 -7.37 -7.80
N ILE A 160 7.01 -7.80 -7.87
CA ILE A 160 7.81 -7.92 -9.09
C ILE A 160 8.11 -9.39 -9.41
N LEU A 161 8.53 -9.67 -10.64
CA LEU A 161 8.87 -11.03 -11.06
C LEU A 161 10.01 -11.59 -10.21
N GLN A 162 9.92 -12.89 -9.88
CA GLN A 162 10.87 -13.59 -9.04
C GLN A 162 12.33 -13.43 -9.53
N ASN A 163 12.53 -13.51 -10.84
CA ASN A 163 13.83 -13.42 -11.50
C ASN A 163 14.26 -11.96 -11.82
N ARG A 164 13.58 -10.97 -11.25
CA ARG A 164 13.88 -9.53 -11.42
C ARG A 164 14.10 -8.80 -10.10
N GLN A 165 14.02 -9.51 -8.98
CA GLN A 165 14.35 -8.97 -7.67
C GLN A 165 15.79 -8.47 -7.61
N GLN A 166 15.96 -7.32 -6.96
CA GLN A 166 17.22 -6.65 -6.74
C GLN A 166 17.55 -6.60 -5.24
N LYS A 167 18.68 -5.99 -4.89
CA LYS A 167 19.12 -5.91 -3.49
C LYS A 167 18.06 -5.27 -2.58
N ASN A 168 17.53 -4.10 -2.97
CA ASN A 168 16.59 -3.33 -2.15
C ASN A 168 15.17 -3.34 -2.71
N LEU A 169 15.00 -3.40 -4.04
CA LEU A 169 13.70 -3.60 -4.66
C LEU A 169 13.45 -5.10 -4.85
N ASN A 170 12.74 -5.70 -3.91
CA ASN A 170 12.44 -7.12 -3.87
C ASN A 170 11.08 -7.36 -3.19
N ASN A 171 10.48 -8.53 -3.42
CA ASN A 171 9.15 -8.85 -2.92
C ASN A 171 9.06 -8.87 -1.39
N PRO A 172 10.05 -9.34 -0.62
CA PRO A 172 10.06 -9.19 0.83
C PRO A 172 9.97 -7.74 1.31
N ASN A 173 10.75 -6.83 0.72
CA ASN A 173 10.72 -5.42 1.08
C ASN A 173 9.42 -4.73 0.63
N ILE A 174 8.86 -5.12 -0.52
CA ILE A 174 7.55 -4.65 -0.98
C ILE A 174 6.46 -5.10 0.00
N LEU A 175 6.51 -6.36 0.45
CA LEU A 175 5.57 -6.88 1.44
C LEU A 175 5.67 -6.11 2.77
N LEU A 176 6.88 -5.92 3.28
CA LEU A 176 7.10 -5.14 4.51
C LEU A 176 6.65 -3.68 4.37
N TYR A 177 6.85 -3.06 3.20
CA TYR A 177 6.32 -1.74 2.92
C TYR A 177 4.79 -1.73 2.92
N ASN A 178 4.14 -2.72 2.32
CA ASN A 178 2.68 -2.83 2.32
C ASN A 178 2.10 -3.06 3.72
N GLU A 179 2.76 -3.85 4.57
CA GLU A 179 2.38 -4.01 5.98
C GLU A 179 2.47 -2.67 6.74
N GLN A 180 3.50 -1.86 6.48
CA GLN A 180 3.59 -0.51 7.07
C GLN A 180 2.56 0.47 6.47
N LEU A 181 2.19 0.33 5.19
CA LEU A 181 1.11 1.11 4.59
C LEU A 181 -0.23 0.81 5.24
N GLU A 182 -0.54 -0.46 5.48
CA GLU A 182 -1.74 -0.88 6.19
C GLU A 182 -1.77 -0.28 7.60
N ALA A 183 -0.67 -0.40 8.35
CA ALA A 183 -0.55 0.21 9.68
C ALA A 183 -0.69 1.74 9.66
N LEU A 184 -0.16 2.42 8.64
CA LEU A 184 -0.36 3.87 8.44
C LEU A 184 -1.84 4.19 8.20
N CYS A 185 -2.52 3.41 7.36
CA CYS A 185 -3.93 3.61 7.05
C CYS A 185 -4.79 3.42 8.30
N ASP A 186 -4.55 2.36 9.07
CA ASP A 186 -5.22 2.12 10.35
C ASP A 186 -5.03 3.28 11.34
N ALA A 187 -3.78 3.75 11.48
CA ALA A 187 -3.45 4.85 12.39
C ALA A 187 -4.09 6.19 11.99
N ARG A 188 -4.32 6.40 10.68
CA ARG A 188 -4.87 7.65 10.13
C ARG A 188 -6.37 7.57 9.80
N GLY A 189 -6.98 6.39 9.87
CA GLY A 189 -8.36 6.15 9.44
C GLY A 189 -8.56 6.24 7.92
N TYR A 190 -7.54 5.89 7.13
CA TYR A 190 -7.64 5.78 5.68
C TYR A 190 -8.07 4.36 5.28
N ASP A 191 -8.66 4.21 4.10
CA ASP A 191 -8.92 2.88 3.54
C ASP A 191 -7.63 2.26 2.99
N PHE A 192 -7.33 1.01 3.35
CA PHE A 192 -6.27 0.24 2.72
C PHE A 192 -6.85 -0.78 1.71
N LEU A 193 -6.28 -0.82 0.51
CA LEU A 193 -6.71 -1.69 -0.57
C LEU A 193 -5.54 -2.60 -1.01
N ASP A 194 -5.60 -3.89 -0.65
CA ASP A 194 -4.50 -4.83 -0.95
C ASP A 194 -4.51 -5.33 -2.41
N ILE A 195 -4.21 -4.43 -3.34
CA ILE A 195 -4.09 -4.73 -4.77
C ILE A 195 -2.94 -5.73 -5.04
N GLY A 196 -1.82 -5.59 -4.34
CA GLY A 196 -0.66 -6.46 -4.43
C GLY A 196 -0.97 -7.94 -4.16
N ALA A 197 -1.89 -8.24 -3.23
CA ALA A 197 -2.34 -9.62 -3.00
C ALA A 197 -2.99 -10.29 -4.21
N LEU A 198 -3.64 -9.53 -5.09
CA LEU A 198 -4.27 -10.05 -6.30
C LEU A 198 -3.25 -10.43 -7.37
N MET A 199 -2.04 -9.88 -7.26
CA MET A 199 -1.02 -9.96 -8.31
C MET A 199 0.11 -10.94 -7.97
N ARG A 200 0.11 -11.50 -6.76
CA ARG A 200 1.14 -12.44 -6.30
C ARG A 200 0.79 -13.90 -6.60
N ASP A 201 1.78 -14.65 -7.06
CA ASP A 201 1.74 -16.10 -7.20
C ASP A 201 1.96 -16.81 -5.85
N GLU A 202 2.00 -18.13 -5.86
CA GLU A 202 2.23 -18.97 -4.66
C GLU A 202 3.59 -18.73 -3.99
N ASN A 203 4.55 -18.11 -4.69
CA ASN A 203 5.87 -17.77 -4.19
C ASN A 203 5.97 -16.32 -3.70
N GLY A 204 4.86 -15.57 -3.73
CA GLY A 204 4.82 -14.15 -3.39
C GLY A 204 5.40 -13.23 -4.47
N ALA A 205 5.64 -13.73 -5.69
CA ALA A 205 6.15 -12.96 -6.81
C ALA A 205 5.04 -12.55 -7.78
N LEU A 206 5.29 -11.58 -8.65
CA LEU A 206 4.31 -11.18 -9.66
C LEU A 206 3.95 -12.37 -10.56
N ILE A 207 2.65 -12.62 -10.73
CA ILE A 207 2.13 -13.59 -11.70
C ILE A 207 2.69 -13.24 -13.08
N TYR A 208 3.27 -14.21 -13.77
CA TYR A 208 4.03 -13.96 -14.99
C TYR A 208 3.18 -13.29 -16.09
N GLU A 209 1.93 -13.74 -16.26
CA GLU A 209 0.96 -13.20 -17.22
C GLU A 209 0.52 -11.76 -16.88
N TYR A 210 0.71 -11.34 -15.63
CA TYR A 210 0.42 -9.99 -15.17
C TYR A 210 1.56 -9.03 -15.42
N CYS A 211 2.72 -9.50 -15.91
CA CYS A 211 3.85 -8.66 -16.24
C CYS A 211 3.91 -8.34 -17.75
N ALA A 212 3.86 -7.06 -18.10
CA ALA A 212 3.99 -6.58 -19.48
C ALA A 212 5.45 -6.51 -19.95
N ASP A 213 6.39 -6.39 -19.03
CA ASP A 213 7.81 -6.16 -19.31
C ASP A 213 8.70 -7.26 -18.73
N ALA A 214 8.20 -8.51 -18.75
CA ALA A 214 8.91 -9.66 -18.22
C ALA A 214 10.35 -9.82 -18.76
N PRO A 215 10.66 -9.52 -20.04
CA PRO A 215 12.05 -9.52 -20.51
C PRO A 215 12.90 -8.37 -19.92
N GLY A 216 12.26 -7.25 -19.57
CA GLY A 216 12.87 -6.02 -19.06
C GLY A 216 12.88 -5.95 -17.53
N LEU A 217 12.18 -4.96 -16.96
CA LEU A 217 12.24 -4.67 -15.52
C LEU A 217 11.44 -5.69 -14.68
N GLY A 218 10.40 -6.30 -15.24
CA GLY A 218 9.59 -7.31 -14.58
C GLY A 218 8.69 -6.79 -13.48
N MET A 219 8.16 -5.58 -13.66
CA MET A 219 7.39 -4.87 -12.63
C MET A 219 6.16 -4.16 -13.21
N HIS A 220 6.16 -3.83 -14.51
CA HIS A 220 5.04 -3.13 -15.12
C HIS A 220 3.93 -4.10 -15.47
N LEU A 221 2.69 -3.72 -15.14
CA LEU A 221 1.54 -4.61 -15.27
C LEU A 221 1.03 -4.74 -16.71
N SER A 222 0.42 -5.88 -17.03
CA SER A 222 -0.25 -6.17 -18.29
C SER A 222 -1.72 -5.76 -18.27
N ASP A 223 -2.41 -5.81 -19.42
CA ASP A 223 -3.87 -5.58 -19.47
C ASP A 223 -4.63 -6.63 -18.63
N ALA A 224 -4.10 -7.86 -18.54
CA ALA A 224 -4.71 -8.94 -17.77
C ALA A 224 -4.72 -8.63 -16.26
N ALA A 225 -3.67 -7.97 -15.76
CA ALA A 225 -3.58 -7.55 -14.35
C ALA A 225 -4.60 -6.47 -13.98
N CYS A 226 -5.01 -5.62 -14.94
CA CYS A 226 -5.98 -4.56 -14.68
C CYS A 226 -7.40 -5.10 -14.42
N VAL A 227 -7.73 -6.29 -14.92
CA VAL A 227 -9.05 -6.91 -14.74
C VAL A 227 -9.37 -7.19 -13.27
N PRO A 228 -8.58 -7.99 -12.53
CA PRO A 228 -8.83 -8.22 -11.10
C PRO A 228 -8.65 -6.95 -10.27
N TRP A 229 -7.76 -6.03 -10.67
CA TRP A 229 -7.61 -4.74 -9.98
C TRP A 229 -8.92 -3.95 -10.01
N ILE A 230 -9.52 -3.76 -11.18
CA ILE A 230 -10.76 -3.00 -11.32
C ILE A 230 -11.93 -3.70 -10.61
N GLU A 231 -12.00 -5.03 -10.68
CA GLU A 231 -13.06 -5.75 -9.98
C GLU A 231 -12.91 -5.65 -8.45
N TYR A 232 -11.68 -5.64 -7.94
CA TYR A 232 -11.42 -5.38 -6.53
C TYR A 232 -11.91 -3.98 -6.12
N LEU A 233 -11.57 -2.95 -6.89
CA LEU A 233 -12.05 -1.58 -6.63
C LEU A 233 -13.58 -1.51 -6.59
N ARG A 234 -14.28 -2.22 -7.50
CA ARG A 234 -15.75 -2.25 -7.54
C ARG A 234 -16.37 -2.99 -6.37
N THR A 235 -15.66 -3.93 -5.76
CA THR A 235 -16.17 -4.77 -4.66
C THR A 235 -15.72 -4.30 -3.29
N HIS A 236 -14.81 -3.32 -3.23
CA HIS A 236 -14.28 -2.74 -2.00
C HIS A 236 -14.53 -1.22 -1.99
N PRO A 237 -15.80 -0.78 -1.85
CA PRO A 237 -16.11 0.62 -1.67
C PRO A 237 -15.45 1.17 -0.41
N LEU A 238 -14.98 2.41 -0.47
CA LEU A 238 -14.37 3.12 0.66
C LEU A 238 -15.37 3.27 1.80
N GLY A 239 -14.91 3.08 3.03
CA GLY A 239 -15.71 3.32 4.23
C GLY A 239 -16.25 4.74 4.24
N SER A 240 -17.55 4.92 4.46
CA SER A 240 -18.07 6.24 4.78
C SER A 240 -17.44 6.65 6.11
N GLY A 241 -16.71 7.78 6.16
CA GLY A 241 -16.07 8.32 7.37
C GLY A 241 -17.01 8.65 8.55
N ALA A 242 -18.24 8.12 8.53
CA ALA A 242 -19.24 8.15 9.58
C ALA A 242 -19.13 6.97 10.58
N ASP A 243 -18.52 5.84 10.22
CA ASP A 243 -18.43 4.66 11.12
C ASP A 243 -17.30 4.76 12.16
N LEU A 244 -16.40 5.75 12.06
CA LEU A 244 -15.28 5.94 12.98
C LEU A 244 -15.62 6.76 14.25
N LEU A 245 -16.90 7.10 14.49
CA LEU A 245 -17.32 7.86 15.69
C LEU A 245 -18.27 7.13 16.64
N THR A 246 -18.46 5.83 16.48
CA THR A 246 -19.10 5.01 17.52
C THR A 246 -18.04 4.20 18.25
N PRO A 247 -17.74 4.50 19.54
CA PRO A 247 -17.05 3.53 20.38
C PRO A 247 -17.87 2.25 20.36
N ALA A 248 -17.22 1.11 20.13
CA ALA A 248 -17.86 -0.19 20.31
C ALA A 248 -18.54 -0.20 21.67
N SER A 249 -19.87 -0.25 21.67
CA SER A 249 -20.66 -0.35 22.90
C SER A 249 -20.31 -1.67 23.58
N GLU A 250 -19.83 -1.57 24.81
CA GLU A 250 -19.67 -2.68 25.75
C GLU A 250 -21.04 -3.34 26.01
N GLU A 251 -21.44 -4.29 25.17
CA GLU A 251 -22.51 -5.24 25.48
C GLU A 251 -22.01 -6.67 25.24
N ASP A 252 -21.05 -7.12 26.07
CA ASP A 252 -20.92 -8.55 26.39
C ASP A 252 -20.36 -8.79 27.81
N ALA A 253 -20.78 -7.95 28.77
CA ALA A 253 -20.51 -8.17 30.18
C ALA A 253 -21.80 -8.63 30.88
N GLY A 254 -22.08 -9.94 30.85
CA GLY A 254 -23.24 -10.46 31.56
C GLY A 254 -23.40 -11.97 31.57
N GLN A 255 -22.56 -12.70 32.33
CA GLN A 255 -23.08 -13.65 33.32
C GLN A 255 -21.97 -14.20 34.23
N ALA A 256 -22.07 -13.82 35.51
CA ALA A 256 -21.34 -14.41 36.62
C ALA A 256 -21.96 -15.75 37.04
N VAL A 257 -21.09 -16.72 37.38
CA VAL A 257 -21.33 -17.66 38.49
C VAL A 257 -20.01 -17.88 39.23
N ASP A 258 -19.95 -17.32 40.44
CA ASP A 258 -19.05 -17.75 41.53
C ASP A 258 -19.75 -18.92 42.25
N PRO A 259 -19.03 -19.98 42.66
CA PRO A 259 -18.54 -19.95 44.04
C PRO A 259 -17.17 -20.64 44.19
N LEU A 260 -16.25 -20.02 44.92
CA LEU A 260 -15.68 -20.63 46.14
C LEU A 260 -14.73 -19.69 46.89
N LEU A 261 -15.27 -19.19 48.00
CA LEU A 261 -14.58 -18.69 49.18
C LEU A 261 -13.47 -19.63 49.66
N SER A 262 -12.22 -19.15 49.71
CA SER A 262 -11.35 -19.23 50.90
C SER A 262 -10.06 -18.42 50.68
N ARG A 263 -9.94 -17.28 51.40
CA ARG A 263 -8.63 -16.74 51.83
C ARG A 263 -8.24 -17.44 53.16
N PRO A 264 -6.96 -17.46 53.54
CA PRO A 264 -6.42 -16.33 54.30
C PRO A 264 -5.03 -15.85 53.86
N ASP A 265 -4.87 -14.53 53.96
CA ASP A 265 -3.70 -13.75 54.40
C ASP A 265 -2.31 -14.40 54.39
N ASP A 266 -1.35 -13.72 53.74
CA ASP A 266 -0.07 -13.44 54.38
C ASP A 266 0.65 -12.21 53.80
N PHE A 267 1.33 -11.55 54.72
CA PHE A 267 2.06 -10.29 54.65
C PHE A 267 3.31 -10.35 53.76
N ALA A 268 3.65 -9.24 53.09
CA ALA A 268 4.90 -8.50 53.34
C ALA A 268 5.07 -7.33 52.35
N GLU A 269 5.23 -6.14 52.91
CA GLU A 269 5.82 -4.97 52.27
C GLU A 269 7.32 -5.20 52.06
N GLU A 270 7.86 -4.78 50.91
CA GLU A 270 9.26 -4.37 50.83
C GLU A 270 9.39 -3.21 49.82
N GLN A 271 9.68 -2.03 50.37
CA GLN A 271 10.23 -0.87 49.67
C GLN A 271 11.76 -0.98 49.59
N VAL A 272 12.38 0.02 48.92
CA VAL A 272 13.79 0.48 48.98
C VAL A 272 14.62 -0.08 47.79
N ASP A 273 15.35 0.68 46.96
CA ASP A 273 15.91 2.05 47.02
C ASP A 273 16.18 2.57 45.59
N GLU A 274 16.08 3.89 45.38
CA GLU A 274 16.79 4.61 44.31
C GLU A 274 18.20 4.98 44.77
N PRO A 275 19.15 5.21 43.83
CA PRO A 275 20.13 6.25 44.06
C PRO A 275 20.22 7.30 42.95
N ALA A 276 20.18 8.55 43.45
CA ALA A 276 20.70 9.82 42.97
C ALA A 276 21.63 9.85 41.75
N GLY A 277 21.20 10.63 40.75
CA GLY A 277 21.85 11.85 40.27
C GLY A 277 23.37 11.90 40.07
N GLU A 278 23.78 11.97 38.80
CA GLU A 278 24.92 12.79 38.37
C GLU A 278 24.59 13.54 37.07
N SER A 279 24.62 14.86 37.16
CA SER A 279 24.62 15.81 36.05
C SER A 279 26.05 15.97 35.52
N PHE A 280 26.32 15.87 34.22
CA PHE A 280 27.44 16.61 33.60
C PHE A 280 27.29 16.78 32.07
N GLU A 281 27.22 18.06 31.70
CA GLU A 281 27.76 18.73 30.50
C GLU A 281 27.40 18.30 29.06
N SER A 282 26.77 19.25 28.39
CA SER A 282 26.58 19.40 26.95
C SER A 282 27.89 19.52 26.17
N GLY A 283 28.31 18.45 25.51
CA GLY A 283 29.36 18.46 24.49
C GLY A 283 28.80 18.63 23.07
N LEU A 284 28.43 19.85 22.68
CA LEU A 284 28.15 20.20 21.28
C LEU A 284 29.44 20.02 20.44
N LYS A 285 29.52 18.95 19.66
CA LYS A 285 30.55 18.80 18.62
C LYS A 285 30.26 19.79 17.48
N GLN A 286 31.23 20.65 17.19
CA GLN A 286 31.22 21.54 16.03
C GLN A 286 31.13 20.74 14.71
N PRO A 287 30.45 21.28 13.68
CA PRO A 287 30.37 20.65 12.36
C PRO A 287 31.74 20.68 11.65
N PRO A 288 32.03 19.70 10.77
CA PRO A 288 33.31 19.61 10.09
C PRO A 288 33.52 20.76 9.09
N GLN A 289 34.74 21.32 9.08
CA GLN A 289 35.19 22.32 8.10
C GLN A 289 35.13 21.76 6.68
N LYS A 290 34.59 22.57 5.75
CA LYS A 290 34.56 22.29 4.31
C LYS A 290 35.98 22.06 3.78
N ARG A 291 36.19 20.95 3.08
CA ARG A 291 37.42 20.68 2.33
C ARG A 291 37.50 21.63 1.13
N ASP A 292 38.65 22.29 0.97
CA ASP A 292 39.01 23.10 -0.19
C ASP A 292 39.10 22.22 -1.45
N PRO A 293 38.31 22.49 -2.50
CA PRO A 293 38.26 21.67 -3.71
C PRO A 293 39.48 21.81 -4.64
N ASN A 294 40.50 22.63 -4.33
CA ASN A 294 41.63 22.89 -5.26
C ASN A 294 42.98 22.31 -4.85
N ARG A 295 43.06 21.38 -3.89
CA ARG A 295 44.35 20.81 -3.46
C ARG A 295 44.57 19.38 -3.97
N ARG A 296 44.96 19.24 -5.25
CA ARG A 296 45.97 18.30 -5.78
C ARG A 296 45.91 18.23 -7.31
N LEU A 297 46.61 19.14 -7.97
CA LEU A 297 47.34 18.84 -9.20
C LEU A 297 48.82 19.10 -8.88
N ASN A 298 49.69 18.22 -9.35
CA ASN A 298 51.16 18.17 -9.24
C ASN A 298 51.72 17.24 -8.15
N ALA A 299 51.91 15.97 -8.51
CA ALA A 299 53.20 15.29 -8.37
C ALA A 299 53.20 14.04 -9.27
N ARG A 300 54.36 13.81 -9.88
CA ARG A 300 54.69 12.83 -10.92
C ARG A 300 54.46 11.38 -10.51
#